data_AF-A0A971ND52-F1
#
_entry.id   AF-A0A971ND52-F1
#
_cell.length_a   1.000
_cell.length_b   1.000
_cell.length_c   1.000
_cell.angle_alpha   90.00
_cell.angle_beta   90.00
_cell.angle_gamma   90.00
#
_symmetry.space_group_name_H-M   'P 1'
#
loop_
_entity.id
_entity.type
_entity.pdbx_description
1 polymer ?
#
loop_
_entity_poly.entity_id
_entity_poly.type
_entity_poly.pdbx_seq_one_letter_code
_entity_poly.pdbx_strand_id
1 'polypeptide(L)'
;MKRQRILGINPPVEDFAFFDLWSKPAGLLYLLKRMKMNGNEVYLLDCIHEASAGKKSFGREKIGCMEIEKPPAYRGIKRKYHRFGLSEERIMERLAEIPRPDAVFLTSAMTYWYGGVKWIISILKRELPDVPVILGGTYAKLCPEHAKGLGADRLVTGHWIPDSHYPAMDLYEKIPYGITMTSFGCPLSCSYCASRILWPKYTRRTVPEVLREIDHQVGLGAEDIAFYDDALLIDKKEYLYQLCRGSIKAYGERIRFHTPNGLHVREIDDECAEMLKGSGFKTIRLSLESIDPKISDASSGKVAREEYARAVRSLLNAGYSGTDCETYILLGLPGQSIDSVKETVRFVHSSGGKPKLAEFSPIPGTTSFNMAAEEMPELKTEPLLHNNSVYSSWISGNISPEELQELKDMARRRC
;
A
#
# COMPACT_ATOMS: atom_id res chain seq x y z
N MET A 1 -20.04 -8.79 -27.68
CA MET A 1 -18.58 -8.72 -27.90
C MET A 1 -18.02 -10.14 -27.91
N LYS A 2 -16.94 -10.41 -28.65
CA LYS A 2 -16.27 -11.72 -28.63
C LYS A 2 -15.72 -11.97 -27.22
N ARG A 3 -15.99 -13.15 -26.66
CA ARG A 3 -15.42 -13.60 -25.38
C ARG A 3 -13.89 -13.69 -25.51
N GLN A 4 -13.16 -12.95 -24.68
CA GLN A 4 -11.69 -12.98 -24.63
C GLN A 4 -11.21 -13.67 -23.36
N ARG A 5 -9.97 -14.17 -23.39
CA ARG A 5 -9.22 -14.67 -22.23
C ARG A 5 -8.22 -13.62 -21.78
N ILE A 6 -8.35 -13.15 -20.54
CA ILE A 6 -7.52 -12.09 -19.99
C ILE A 6 -6.75 -12.65 -18.80
N LEU A 7 -5.42 -12.52 -18.83
CA LEU A 7 -4.55 -12.86 -17.72
C LEU A 7 -4.13 -11.60 -16.97
N GLY A 8 -4.49 -11.46 -15.71
CA GLY A 8 -3.91 -10.46 -14.83
C GLY A 8 -2.65 -10.97 -14.15
N ILE A 9 -1.60 -10.16 -14.11
CA ILE A 9 -0.34 -10.50 -13.44
C ILE A 9 0.02 -9.43 -12.42
N ASN A 10 0.19 -9.85 -11.17
CA ASN A 10 0.90 -9.09 -10.15
C ASN A 10 2.35 -9.60 -10.10
N PRO A 11 3.32 -8.82 -10.57
CA PRO A 11 4.68 -9.30 -10.77
C PRO A 11 5.41 -9.52 -9.44
N PRO A 12 6.50 -10.29 -9.47
CA PRO A 12 7.51 -10.30 -8.42
C PRO A 12 8.02 -8.88 -8.15
N VAL A 13 8.48 -8.65 -6.93
CA VAL A 13 9.04 -7.37 -6.48
C VAL A 13 10.55 -7.51 -6.36
N GLU A 14 11.30 -6.58 -6.96
CA GLU A 14 12.74 -6.46 -6.73
C GLU A 14 12.98 -5.33 -5.73
N ASP A 15 13.53 -5.67 -4.56
CA ASP A 15 13.74 -4.72 -3.46
C ASP A 15 14.79 -5.18 -2.44
N PHE A 16 15.20 -4.29 -1.54
CA PHE A 16 15.99 -4.61 -0.36
C PHE A 16 15.17 -5.27 0.75
N ALA A 17 13.85 -5.03 0.79
CA ALA A 17 12.94 -5.63 1.74
C ALA A 17 11.50 -5.62 1.20
N PHE A 18 10.73 -6.66 1.53
CA PHE A 18 9.30 -6.73 1.26
C PHE A 18 8.56 -7.26 2.49
N PHE A 19 7.40 -6.67 2.77
CA PHE A 19 6.51 -7.12 3.84
C PHE A 19 5.08 -7.19 3.31
N ASP A 20 4.42 -8.33 3.53
CA ASP A 20 2.98 -8.42 3.32
C ASP A 20 2.26 -7.58 4.39
N LEU A 21 1.94 -6.33 4.04
CA LEU A 21 1.14 -5.41 4.84
C LEU A 21 -0.33 -5.45 4.40
N TRP A 22 -0.83 -6.65 4.13
CA TRP A 22 -2.06 -6.86 3.38
C TRP A 22 -1.84 -6.44 1.93
N SER A 23 -0.89 -7.01 1.22
CA SER A 23 -0.55 -6.64 -0.15
C SER A 23 -1.35 -7.46 -1.16
N LYS A 24 -2.40 -6.86 -1.73
CA LYS A 24 -3.14 -7.38 -2.87
C LYS A 24 -3.23 -6.33 -3.97
N PRO A 25 -3.21 -6.73 -5.24
CA PRO A 25 -3.25 -5.79 -6.37
C PRO A 25 -4.68 -5.28 -6.61
N ALA A 26 -5.26 -4.52 -5.67
CA ALA A 26 -6.68 -4.14 -5.63
C ALA A 26 -7.19 -3.60 -6.98
N GLY A 27 -6.49 -2.64 -7.58
CA GLY A 27 -6.86 -2.07 -8.87
C GLY A 27 -6.95 -3.10 -10.00
N LEU A 28 -6.01 -4.07 -10.04
CA LEU A 28 -6.05 -5.18 -10.99
C LEU A 28 -7.25 -6.11 -10.71
N LEU A 29 -7.52 -6.42 -9.44
CA LEU A 29 -8.62 -7.32 -9.07
C LEU A 29 -9.99 -6.73 -9.40
N TYR A 30 -10.21 -5.43 -9.16
CA TYR A 30 -11.43 -4.75 -9.59
C TYR A 30 -11.57 -4.76 -11.11
N LEU A 31 -10.47 -4.57 -11.84
CA LEU A 31 -10.46 -4.58 -13.30
C LEU A 31 -10.78 -5.96 -13.87
N LEU A 32 -10.18 -7.02 -13.32
CA LEU A 32 -10.47 -8.39 -13.71
C LEU A 32 -11.94 -8.74 -13.42
N LYS A 33 -12.51 -8.27 -12.30
CA LYS A 33 -13.95 -8.45 -12.04
C LYS A 33 -14.79 -7.80 -13.13
N ARG A 34 -14.45 -6.56 -13.50
CA ARG A 34 -15.15 -5.85 -14.58
C ARG A 34 -15.05 -6.59 -15.90
N MET A 35 -13.88 -7.14 -16.24
CA MET A 35 -13.71 -7.93 -17.46
C MET A 35 -14.54 -9.21 -17.44
N LYS A 36 -14.61 -9.91 -16.30
CA LYS A 36 -15.48 -11.08 -16.10
C LYS A 36 -16.95 -10.72 -16.28
N MET A 37 -17.41 -9.59 -15.73
CA MET A 37 -18.78 -9.09 -15.88
C MET A 37 -19.14 -8.78 -17.35
N ASN A 38 -18.16 -8.42 -18.17
CA ASN A 38 -18.34 -8.20 -19.62
C ASN A 38 -18.35 -9.52 -20.44
N GLY A 39 -18.36 -10.68 -19.79
CA GLY A 39 -18.44 -12.00 -20.42
C GLY A 39 -17.09 -12.60 -20.82
N ASN A 40 -15.97 -12.05 -20.36
CA ASN A 40 -14.63 -12.60 -20.61
C ASN A 40 -14.27 -13.73 -19.62
N GLU A 41 -13.36 -14.60 -20.05
CA GLU A 41 -12.63 -15.47 -19.13
C GLU A 41 -11.47 -14.69 -18.53
N VAL A 42 -11.30 -14.77 -17.22
CA VAL A 42 -10.23 -14.07 -16.52
C VAL A 42 -9.44 -15.04 -15.66
N TYR A 43 -8.13 -14.85 -15.66
CA TYR A 43 -7.16 -15.63 -14.90
C TYR A 43 -6.26 -14.68 -14.12
N LEU A 44 -5.69 -15.16 -13.02
CA LEU A 44 -4.77 -14.40 -12.18
C LEU A 44 -3.50 -15.21 -11.95
N LEU A 45 -2.36 -14.54 -12.14
CA LEU A 45 -1.05 -14.97 -11.66
C LEU A 45 -0.56 -13.91 -10.67
N ASP A 46 -0.69 -14.19 -9.37
CA ASP A 46 -0.20 -13.30 -8.32
C ASP A 46 1.12 -13.85 -7.79
N CYS A 47 2.22 -13.40 -8.39
CA CYS A 47 3.55 -13.90 -8.09
C CYS A 47 3.99 -13.63 -6.65
N ILE A 48 3.33 -12.71 -5.95
CA ILE A 48 3.61 -12.43 -4.53
C ILE A 48 2.86 -13.42 -3.65
N HIS A 49 1.55 -13.52 -3.82
CA HIS A 49 0.72 -14.41 -3.00
C HIS A 49 1.12 -15.88 -3.15
N GLU A 50 1.37 -16.33 -4.37
CA GLU A 50 1.69 -17.74 -4.65
C GLU A 50 3.11 -18.13 -4.20
N ALA A 51 3.95 -17.15 -3.87
CA ALA A 51 5.26 -17.38 -3.30
C ALA A 51 5.25 -17.40 -1.76
N SER A 52 4.09 -17.65 -1.14
CA SER A 52 3.97 -17.79 0.30
C SER A 52 4.91 -18.88 0.83
N ALA A 53 5.86 -18.47 1.65
CA ALA A 53 6.86 -19.31 2.30
C ALA A 53 6.60 -19.48 3.81
N GLY A 54 5.44 -19.04 4.29
CA GLY A 54 5.02 -19.18 5.68
C GLY A 54 3.96 -18.16 6.10
N LYS A 55 3.28 -18.44 7.20
CA LYS A 55 2.20 -17.59 7.73
C LYS A 55 2.72 -16.54 8.72
N LYS A 56 2.07 -15.38 8.73
CA LYS A 56 2.16 -14.30 9.71
C LYS A 56 0.78 -14.10 10.35
N SER A 57 0.65 -13.11 11.24
CA SER A 57 -0.59 -12.85 11.95
C SER A 57 -1.71 -12.43 10.99
N PHE A 58 -2.94 -12.88 11.31
CA PHE A 58 -4.16 -12.54 10.58
C PHE A 58 -4.16 -12.99 9.10
N GLY A 59 -3.45 -14.07 8.78
CA GLY A 59 -3.39 -14.59 7.41
C GLY A 59 -2.36 -13.93 6.49
N ARG A 60 -1.71 -12.83 6.92
CA ARG A 60 -0.56 -12.27 6.19
C ARG A 60 0.53 -13.30 5.99
N GLU A 61 1.38 -13.10 5.00
CA GLU A 61 2.32 -14.12 4.55
C GLU A 61 3.77 -13.63 4.57
N LYS A 62 4.70 -14.57 4.81
CA LYS A 62 6.12 -14.37 4.52
C LYS A 62 6.34 -14.78 3.07
N ILE A 63 6.84 -13.87 2.25
CA ILE A 63 7.06 -14.14 0.83
C ILE A 63 8.45 -14.73 0.63
N GLY A 64 8.54 -15.78 -0.18
CA GLY A 64 9.79 -16.35 -0.65
C GLY A 64 10.58 -15.34 -1.48
N CYS A 65 11.90 -15.39 -1.36
CA CYS A 65 12.77 -14.51 -2.13
C CYS A 65 14.10 -15.17 -2.48
N MET A 66 14.75 -14.60 -3.50
CA MET A 66 16.10 -14.96 -3.91
C MET A 66 16.95 -13.70 -4.00
N GLU A 67 18.22 -13.79 -3.60
CA GLU A 67 19.18 -12.70 -3.80
C GLU A 67 19.49 -12.55 -5.29
N ILE A 68 19.53 -11.32 -5.78
CA ILE A 68 19.82 -10.99 -7.19
C ILE A 68 20.89 -9.90 -7.26
N GLU A 69 21.50 -9.75 -8.43
CA GLU A 69 22.44 -8.66 -8.67
C GLU A 69 21.74 -7.29 -8.54
N LYS A 70 22.46 -6.31 -7.98
CA LYS A 70 21.95 -4.95 -7.89
C LYS A 70 21.96 -4.29 -9.26
N PRO A 71 20.91 -3.52 -9.62
CA PRO A 71 20.99 -2.63 -10.75
C PRO A 71 22.08 -1.56 -10.53
N PRO A 72 22.62 -0.95 -11.61
CA PRO A 72 23.69 0.05 -11.52
C PRO A 72 23.41 1.19 -10.54
N ALA A 73 22.16 1.66 -10.44
CA ALA A 73 21.72 2.71 -9.52
C ALA A 73 21.99 2.38 -8.04
N TYR A 74 22.15 1.11 -7.68
CA TYR A 74 22.35 0.66 -6.30
C TYR A 74 23.76 0.10 -6.02
N ARG A 75 24.72 0.25 -6.94
CA ARG A 75 26.06 -0.35 -6.82
C ARG A 75 26.77 -0.02 -5.49
N GLY A 76 26.59 1.19 -4.96
CA GLY A 76 27.21 1.64 -3.69
C GLY A 76 26.51 1.17 -2.42
N ILE A 77 25.34 0.53 -2.51
CA ILE A 77 24.51 0.20 -1.34
C ILE A 77 24.94 -1.11 -0.71
N LYS A 78 25.36 -1.07 0.56
CA LYS A 78 25.84 -2.25 1.32
C LYS A 78 24.70 -3.07 1.94
N ARG A 79 23.66 -3.37 1.15
CA ARG A 79 22.54 -4.24 1.54
C ARG A 79 22.33 -5.32 0.47
N LYS A 80 21.75 -6.45 0.84
CA LYS A 80 21.34 -7.47 -0.13
C LYS A 80 20.10 -6.99 -0.89
N TYR A 81 20.05 -7.29 -2.18
CA TYR A 81 18.93 -6.96 -3.06
C TYR A 81 18.30 -8.27 -3.51
N HIS A 82 16.98 -8.36 -3.48
CA HIS A 82 16.28 -9.62 -3.68
C HIS A 82 15.14 -9.44 -4.66
N ARG A 83 14.78 -10.54 -5.31
CA ARG A 83 13.47 -10.72 -5.94
C ARG A 83 12.56 -11.48 -4.99
N PHE A 84 11.48 -10.86 -4.55
CA PHE A 84 10.40 -11.43 -3.77
C PHE A 84 9.29 -11.88 -4.71
N GLY A 85 8.82 -13.12 -4.55
CA GLY A 85 7.79 -13.70 -5.40
C GLY A 85 8.24 -15.01 -6.07
N LEU A 86 7.45 -15.48 -7.03
CA LEU A 86 7.72 -16.71 -7.76
C LEU A 86 9.04 -16.66 -8.55
N SER A 87 9.69 -17.82 -8.66
CA SER A 87 10.83 -18.02 -9.55
C SER A 87 10.39 -18.12 -11.02
N GLU A 88 11.36 -18.08 -11.96
CA GLU A 88 11.05 -18.18 -13.39
C GLU A 88 10.37 -19.52 -13.69
N GLU A 89 10.90 -20.61 -13.14
CA GLU A 89 10.40 -21.96 -13.34
C GLU A 89 8.93 -22.05 -12.90
N ARG A 90 8.61 -21.51 -11.73
CA ARG A 90 7.23 -21.50 -11.22
C ARG A 90 6.30 -20.61 -12.05
N ILE A 91 6.79 -19.47 -12.54
CA ILE A 91 6.02 -18.62 -13.46
C ILE A 91 5.71 -19.39 -14.76
N MET A 92 6.70 -20.08 -15.31
CA MET A 92 6.56 -20.87 -16.53
C MET A 92 5.55 -22.01 -16.37
N GLU A 93 5.60 -22.73 -15.25
CA GLU A 93 4.64 -23.78 -14.92
C GLU A 93 3.21 -23.22 -14.84
N ARG A 94 3.01 -22.11 -14.13
CA ARG A 94 1.69 -21.46 -14.04
C ARG A 94 1.19 -20.96 -15.39
N LEU A 95 2.07 -20.39 -16.23
CA LEU A 95 1.69 -19.97 -17.58
C LEU A 95 1.25 -21.15 -18.46
N ALA A 96 1.84 -22.34 -18.27
CA ALA A 96 1.45 -23.55 -18.99
C ALA A 96 0.09 -24.12 -18.53
N GLU A 97 -0.30 -23.92 -17.27
CA GLU A 97 -1.59 -24.32 -16.72
C GLU A 97 -2.75 -23.42 -17.18
N ILE A 98 -2.45 -22.17 -17.52
CA ILE A 98 -3.45 -21.17 -17.91
C ILE A 98 -3.73 -21.27 -19.43
N PRO A 99 -4.99 -21.35 -19.87
CA PRO A 99 -5.33 -21.28 -21.29
C PRO A 99 -4.73 -20.03 -21.94
N ARG A 100 -4.09 -20.19 -23.11
CA ARG A 100 -3.42 -19.08 -23.82
C ARG A 100 -4.30 -17.82 -23.83
N PRO A 101 -3.84 -16.71 -23.22
CA PRO A 101 -4.62 -15.48 -23.12
C PRO A 101 -4.62 -14.71 -24.45
N ASP A 102 -5.68 -13.92 -24.66
CA ASP A 102 -5.78 -12.94 -25.75
C ASP A 102 -5.13 -11.59 -25.37
N ALA A 103 -4.97 -11.32 -24.07
CA ALA A 103 -4.27 -10.14 -23.54
C ALA A 103 -3.78 -10.37 -22.11
N VAL A 104 -2.68 -9.70 -21.74
CA VAL A 104 -2.13 -9.69 -20.38
C VAL A 104 -2.26 -8.30 -19.76
N PHE A 105 -2.84 -8.22 -18.56
CA PHE A 105 -2.89 -7.00 -17.75
C PHE A 105 -1.83 -7.09 -16.65
N LEU A 106 -0.78 -6.27 -16.77
CA LEU A 106 0.33 -6.21 -15.82
C LEU A 106 0.20 -4.97 -14.93
N THR A 107 0.41 -5.11 -13.62
CA THR A 107 0.33 -4.00 -12.66
C THR A 107 1.66 -3.75 -11.95
N SER A 108 1.84 -2.56 -11.39
CA SER A 108 2.85 -2.31 -10.37
C SER A 108 2.43 -1.20 -9.40
N ALA A 109 2.57 -1.47 -8.11
CA ALA A 109 2.11 -0.59 -7.03
C ALA A 109 3.14 0.48 -6.63
N MET A 110 4.44 0.21 -6.78
CA MET A 110 5.51 1.16 -6.43
C MET A 110 6.34 1.51 -7.65
N THR A 111 6.82 2.76 -7.70
CA THR A 111 7.58 3.27 -8.84
C THR A 111 8.93 2.56 -9.01
N TYR A 112 9.60 2.20 -7.92
CA TYR A 112 10.90 1.52 -7.90
C TYR A 112 10.83 0.00 -8.05
N TRP A 113 9.63 -0.61 -8.14
CA TRP A 113 9.47 -2.06 -8.38
C TRP A 113 9.46 -2.45 -9.86
N TYR A 114 9.83 -1.53 -10.75
CA TYR A 114 9.75 -1.78 -12.19
C TYR A 114 10.70 -2.89 -12.69
N GLY A 115 11.74 -3.25 -11.92
CA GLY A 115 12.64 -4.36 -12.28
C GLY A 115 11.89 -5.68 -12.46
N GLY A 116 10.99 -6.01 -11.52
CA GLY A 116 10.11 -7.18 -11.63
C GLY A 116 9.10 -7.08 -12.77
N VAL A 117 8.59 -5.88 -13.07
CA VAL A 117 7.73 -5.62 -14.24
C VAL A 117 8.48 -5.92 -15.53
N LYS A 118 9.69 -5.36 -15.68
CA LYS A 118 10.56 -5.57 -16.84
C LYS A 118 10.89 -7.05 -17.03
N TRP A 119 11.17 -7.74 -15.93
CA TRP A 119 11.45 -9.17 -15.95
C TRP A 119 10.24 -9.98 -16.47
N ILE A 120 9.04 -9.73 -15.95
CA ILE A 120 7.81 -10.38 -16.44
C ILE A 120 7.54 -10.06 -17.91
N ILE A 121 7.73 -8.81 -18.36
CA ILE A 121 7.58 -8.47 -19.78
C ILE A 121 8.53 -9.30 -20.63
N SER A 122 9.79 -9.46 -20.21
CA SER A 122 10.77 -10.26 -20.97
C SER A 122 10.37 -11.73 -21.12
N ILE A 123 9.84 -12.34 -20.05
CA ILE A 123 9.29 -13.70 -20.10
C ILE A 123 8.09 -13.77 -21.05
N LEU A 124 7.13 -12.85 -20.90
CA LEU A 124 5.93 -12.84 -21.75
C LEU A 124 6.27 -12.64 -23.24
N LYS A 125 7.27 -11.82 -23.56
CA LYS A 125 7.70 -11.60 -24.95
C LYS A 125 8.40 -12.83 -25.55
N ARG A 126 9.04 -13.65 -24.71
CA ARG A 126 9.66 -14.91 -25.13
C ARG A 126 8.62 -16.02 -25.33
N GLU A 127 7.68 -16.15 -24.39
CA GLU A 127 6.77 -17.29 -24.32
C GLU A 127 5.42 -17.05 -25.00
N LEU A 128 4.97 -15.80 -25.03
CA LEU A 128 3.69 -15.36 -25.58
C LEU A 128 3.90 -14.13 -26.51
N PRO A 129 4.76 -14.22 -27.54
CA PRO A 129 5.19 -13.05 -28.33
C PRO A 129 4.05 -12.26 -28.98
N ASP A 130 2.98 -12.94 -29.39
CA ASP A 130 1.82 -12.31 -30.07
C ASP A 130 0.75 -11.78 -29.09
N VAL A 131 0.89 -12.05 -27.79
CA VAL A 131 -0.10 -11.63 -26.80
C VAL A 131 0.23 -10.21 -26.33
N PRO A 132 -0.68 -9.24 -26.49
CA PRO A 132 -0.45 -7.88 -26.05
C PRO A 132 -0.35 -7.79 -24.52
N VAL A 133 0.73 -7.17 -24.05
CA VAL A 133 0.97 -6.82 -22.65
C VAL A 133 0.57 -5.37 -22.42
N ILE A 134 -0.39 -5.19 -21.52
CA ILE A 134 -0.95 -3.89 -21.16
C ILE A 134 -0.53 -3.59 -19.72
N LEU A 135 0.33 -2.58 -19.55
CA LEU A 135 0.86 -2.19 -18.25
C LEU A 135 0.08 -1.02 -17.66
N GLY A 136 -0.37 -1.18 -16.41
CA GLY A 136 -1.05 -0.15 -15.61
C GLY A 136 -0.58 -0.12 -14.16
N GLY A 137 -1.40 0.48 -13.30
CA GLY A 137 -1.10 0.64 -11.88
C GLY A 137 -0.41 1.96 -11.54
N THR A 138 -0.07 2.12 -10.26
CA THR A 138 0.54 3.34 -9.71
C THR A 138 1.82 3.72 -10.45
N TYR A 139 2.70 2.76 -10.71
CA TYR A 139 3.97 3.01 -11.41
C TYR A 139 3.75 3.57 -12.82
N ALA A 140 2.92 2.92 -13.63
CA ALA A 140 2.67 3.35 -15.01
C ALA A 140 2.12 4.78 -15.08
N LYS A 141 1.33 5.16 -14.07
CA LYS A 141 0.72 6.48 -13.98
C LYS A 141 1.65 7.58 -13.48
N LEU A 142 2.50 7.28 -12.50
CA LEU A 142 3.43 8.25 -11.93
C LEU A 142 4.73 8.38 -12.74
N CYS A 143 5.12 7.34 -13.48
CA CYS A 143 6.34 7.30 -14.29
C CYS A 143 6.05 6.89 -15.74
N PRO A 144 5.13 7.56 -16.47
CA PRO A 144 4.68 7.10 -17.78
C PRO A 144 5.80 7.06 -18.82
N GLU A 145 6.70 8.05 -18.84
CA GLU A 145 7.81 8.07 -19.81
C GLU A 145 8.80 6.93 -19.58
N HIS A 146 9.15 6.64 -18.32
CA HIS A 146 9.99 5.50 -18.00
C HIS A 146 9.28 4.16 -18.31
N ALA A 147 7.98 4.06 -18.00
CA ALA A 147 7.19 2.87 -18.27
C ALA A 147 7.09 2.52 -19.76
N LYS A 148 7.09 3.52 -20.67
CA LYS A 148 7.08 3.29 -22.13
C LYS A 148 8.31 2.50 -22.59
N GLY A 149 9.46 2.72 -21.95
CA GLY A 149 10.71 2.06 -22.27
C GLY A 149 10.82 0.60 -21.83
N LEU A 150 9.83 0.06 -21.10
CA LEU A 150 9.91 -1.31 -20.56
C LEU A 150 9.52 -2.41 -21.57
N GLY A 151 8.94 -2.05 -22.72
CA GLY A 151 8.56 -3.02 -23.76
C GLY A 151 7.14 -3.61 -23.62
N ALA A 152 6.27 -3.01 -22.81
CA ALA A 152 4.83 -3.29 -22.85
C ALA A 152 4.20 -2.74 -24.15
N ASP A 153 3.22 -3.43 -24.72
CA ASP A 153 2.58 -3.01 -25.99
C ASP A 153 1.67 -1.80 -25.80
N ARG A 154 1.09 -1.65 -24.61
CA ARG A 154 0.23 -0.52 -24.25
C ARG A 154 0.44 -0.12 -22.80
N LEU A 155 0.27 1.17 -22.55
CA LEU A 155 0.22 1.73 -21.19
C LEU A 155 -1.17 2.27 -20.88
N VAL A 156 -1.60 2.05 -19.64
CA VAL A 156 -2.82 2.64 -19.08
C VAL A 156 -2.44 3.61 -17.97
N THR A 157 -2.53 4.90 -18.27
CA THR A 157 -2.23 6.00 -17.34
C THR A 157 -3.48 6.77 -16.89
N GLY A 158 -4.62 6.48 -17.54
CA GLY A 158 -5.89 7.15 -17.28
C GLY A 158 -6.44 6.90 -15.87
N HIS A 159 -7.41 7.71 -15.49
CA HIS A 159 -8.18 7.52 -14.27
C HIS A 159 -9.34 6.59 -14.53
N TRP A 160 -9.49 5.58 -13.70
CA TRP A 160 -10.64 4.69 -13.71
C TRP A 160 -11.09 4.47 -12.27
N ILE A 161 -12.35 4.78 -11.99
CA ILE A 161 -12.99 4.46 -10.72
C ILE A 161 -13.64 3.09 -10.89
N PRO A 162 -13.29 2.10 -10.06
CA PRO A 162 -13.95 0.80 -10.08
C PRO A 162 -15.46 0.91 -10.02
N ASP A 163 -16.13 0.33 -11.01
CA ASP A 163 -17.59 0.20 -11.12
C ASP A 163 -18.06 -1.25 -10.96
N SER A 164 -17.15 -2.17 -10.65
CA SER A 164 -17.46 -3.54 -10.27
C SER A 164 -17.88 -3.62 -8.80
N HIS A 165 -18.82 -4.51 -8.49
CA HIS A 165 -19.39 -4.63 -7.14
C HIS A 165 -18.38 -5.07 -6.08
N TYR A 166 -17.32 -5.80 -6.46
CA TYR A 166 -16.28 -6.31 -5.57
C TYR A 166 -15.01 -6.68 -6.36
N PRO A 167 -13.82 -6.75 -5.73
CA PRO A 167 -12.60 -7.25 -6.38
C PRO A 167 -12.74 -8.74 -6.71
N ALA A 168 -12.08 -9.22 -7.77
CA ALA A 168 -12.07 -10.62 -8.21
C ALA A 168 -11.26 -11.54 -7.28
N MET A 169 -11.60 -11.54 -5.98
CA MET A 169 -10.96 -12.36 -4.95
C MET A 169 -11.28 -13.86 -5.12
N ASP A 170 -12.33 -14.18 -5.88
CA ASP A 170 -12.68 -15.55 -6.29
C ASP A 170 -11.67 -16.19 -7.27
N LEU A 171 -10.67 -15.43 -7.75
CA LEU A 171 -9.58 -15.96 -8.57
C LEU A 171 -8.44 -16.59 -7.76
N TYR A 172 -8.41 -16.38 -6.43
CA TYR A 172 -7.51 -17.10 -5.55
C TYR A 172 -8.15 -18.43 -5.14
N GLU A 173 -7.38 -19.53 -5.12
CA GLU A 173 -7.88 -20.83 -4.62
C GLU A 173 -8.33 -20.74 -3.16
N LYS A 174 -7.59 -19.95 -2.37
CA LYS A 174 -7.92 -19.64 -0.98
C LYS A 174 -7.48 -18.22 -0.67
N ILE A 175 -8.38 -17.42 -0.11
CA ILE A 175 -8.02 -16.08 0.35
C ILE A 175 -7.58 -16.13 1.82
N PRO A 176 -6.35 -15.69 2.14
CA PRO A 176 -5.91 -15.62 3.54
C PRO A 176 -6.56 -14.45 4.30
N TYR A 177 -7.05 -13.45 3.57
CA TYR A 177 -7.75 -12.27 4.04
C TYR A 177 -8.46 -11.60 2.86
N GLY A 178 -9.45 -10.75 3.16
CA GLY A 178 -10.08 -9.88 2.19
C GLY A 178 -9.54 -8.45 2.23
N ILE A 179 -9.89 -7.68 1.22
CA ILE A 179 -9.53 -6.27 1.08
C ILE A 179 -10.78 -5.46 0.76
N THR A 180 -10.80 -4.20 1.14
CA THR A 180 -11.86 -3.29 0.72
C THR A 180 -11.33 -1.87 0.54
N MET A 181 -11.99 -1.14 -0.36
CA MET A 181 -11.83 0.29 -0.53
C MET A 181 -13.22 0.90 -0.46
N THR A 182 -13.48 1.71 0.55
CA THR A 182 -14.76 2.42 0.69
C THR A 182 -14.78 3.72 -0.09
N SER A 183 -13.59 4.24 -0.38
CA SER A 183 -13.35 5.47 -1.12
C SER A 183 -12.13 5.35 -2.01
N PHE A 184 -12.09 6.20 -3.04
CA PHE A 184 -10.99 6.36 -3.96
C PHE A 184 -10.45 7.79 -3.85
N GLY A 185 -9.17 7.90 -3.51
CA GLY A 185 -8.49 9.16 -3.23
C GLY A 185 -8.66 9.66 -1.80
N CYS A 186 -8.14 10.87 -1.55
CA CYS A 186 -8.18 11.55 -0.27
C CYS A 186 -8.56 13.03 -0.49
N PRO A 187 -9.43 13.62 0.35
CA PRO A 187 -9.74 15.06 0.26
C PRO A 187 -8.57 15.96 0.68
N LEU A 188 -7.56 15.43 1.38
CA LEU A 188 -6.38 16.17 1.84
C LEU A 188 -5.28 16.29 0.76
N SER A 189 -4.30 17.18 0.96
CA SER A 189 -3.12 17.39 0.08
C SER A 189 -1.83 17.41 0.88
N CYS A 190 -1.46 16.27 1.44
CA CYS A 190 -0.12 16.18 2.01
C CYS A 190 0.93 16.38 0.91
N SER A 191 1.92 17.23 1.16
CA SER A 191 2.95 17.63 0.20
C SER A 191 3.79 16.47 -0.37
N TYR A 192 3.84 15.35 0.34
CA TYR A 192 4.59 14.13 0.00
C TYR A 192 3.73 13.00 -0.57
N CYS A 193 2.39 13.15 -0.60
CA CYS A 193 1.48 12.05 -0.94
C CYS A 193 0.91 12.16 -2.35
N ALA A 194 0.95 11.08 -3.12
CA ALA A 194 0.43 11.04 -4.49
C ALA A 194 -1.07 10.75 -4.61
N SER A 195 -1.82 10.67 -3.50
CA SER A 195 -3.25 10.29 -3.53
C SER A 195 -4.07 11.16 -4.52
N ARG A 196 -3.89 12.49 -4.53
CA ARG A 196 -4.58 13.38 -5.51
C ARG A 196 -4.12 13.22 -6.96
N ILE A 197 -2.87 12.80 -7.17
CA ILE A 197 -2.32 12.54 -8.51
C ILE A 197 -2.92 11.25 -9.05
N LEU A 198 -3.04 10.22 -8.20
CA LEU A 198 -3.65 8.95 -8.55
C LEU A 198 -5.19 9.08 -8.68
N TRP A 199 -5.80 9.87 -7.80
CA TRP A 199 -7.24 10.08 -7.66
C TRP A 199 -7.57 11.58 -7.58
N PRO A 200 -7.75 12.27 -8.72
CA PRO A 200 -8.00 13.71 -8.79
C PRO A 200 -9.31 14.14 -8.12
N LYS A 201 -10.22 13.18 -7.90
CA LYS A 201 -11.49 13.40 -7.20
C LYS A 201 -11.62 12.36 -6.10
N TYR A 202 -11.97 12.83 -4.92
CA TYR A 202 -12.42 11.95 -3.84
C TYR A 202 -13.81 11.42 -4.18
N THR A 203 -13.94 10.10 -4.24
CA THR A 203 -15.23 9.43 -4.50
C THR A 203 -15.45 8.36 -3.45
N ARG A 204 -16.63 8.32 -2.85
CA ARG A 204 -16.99 7.34 -1.82
C ARG A 204 -18.08 6.41 -2.36
N ARG A 205 -17.92 5.11 -2.14
CA ARG A 205 -18.92 4.07 -2.46
C ARG A 205 -20.01 4.09 -1.40
N THR A 206 -21.18 3.54 -1.69
CA THR A 206 -22.26 3.46 -0.71
C THR A 206 -22.00 2.34 0.31
N VAL A 207 -22.50 2.48 1.54
CA VAL A 207 -22.37 1.45 2.59
C VAL A 207 -22.93 0.09 2.13
N PRO A 208 -24.10 0.00 1.46
CA PRO A 208 -24.59 -1.29 0.95
C PRO A 208 -23.66 -1.95 -0.08
N GLU A 209 -22.97 -1.18 -0.93
CA GLU A 209 -22.00 -1.74 -1.87
C GLU A 209 -20.81 -2.36 -1.14
N VAL A 210 -20.26 -1.66 -0.15
CA VAL A 210 -19.14 -2.15 0.64
C VAL A 210 -19.53 -3.37 1.47
N LEU A 211 -20.71 -3.38 2.10
CA LEU A 211 -21.20 -4.55 2.84
C LEU A 211 -21.37 -5.77 1.93
N ARG A 212 -21.89 -5.61 0.71
CA ARG A 212 -21.97 -6.71 -0.27
C ARG A 212 -20.60 -7.23 -0.69
N GLU A 213 -19.61 -6.35 -0.81
CA GLU A 213 -18.23 -6.73 -1.10
C GLU A 213 -17.58 -7.51 0.05
N ILE A 214 -17.81 -7.07 1.29
CA ILE A 214 -17.35 -7.78 2.48
C ILE A 214 -18.03 -9.15 2.53
N ASP A 215 -19.36 -9.22 2.35
CA ASP A 215 -20.13 -10.46 2.37
C ASP A 215 -19.63 -11.49 1.35
N HIS A 216 -19.34 -11.04 0.14
CA HIS A 216 -18.77 -11.90 -0.89
C HIS A 216 -17.43 -12.52 -0.44
N GLN A 217 -16.54 -11.73 0.13
CA GLN A 217 -15.24 -12.21 0.61
C GLN A 217 -15.36 -13.09 1.86
N VAL A 218 -16.30 -12.80 2.76
CA VAL A 218 -16.62 -13.69 3.88
C VAL A 218 -17.14 -15.05 3.39
N GLY A 219 -17.96 -15.06 2.34
CA GLY A 219 -18.41 -16.28 1.66
C GLY A 219 -17.28 -17.09 1.01
N LEU A 220 -16.18 -16.44 0.63
CA LEU A 220 -14.94 -17.07 0.16
C LEU A 220 -14.02 -17.52 1.32
N GLY A 221 -14.40 -17.27 2.58
CA GLY A 221 -13.68 -17.71 3.76
C GLY A 221 -12.78 -16.66 4.43
N ALA A 222 -12.89 -15.37 4.06
CA ALA A 222 -12.15 -14.32 4.77
C ALA A 222 -12.68 -14.13 6.20
N GLU A 223 -11.77 -14.08 7.16
CA GLU A 223 -12.03 -13.66 8.54
C GLU A 223 -11.45 -12.27 8.87
N ASP A 224 -10.50 -11.82 8.06
CA ASP A 224 -9.78 -10.56 8.24
C ASP A 224 -9.99 -9.72 6.98
N ILE A 225 -10.40 -8.45 7.14
CA ILE A 225 -10.62 -7.52 6.02
C ILE A 225 -9.76 -6.26 6.22
N ALA A 226 -8.91 -5.97 5.24
CA ALA A 226 -8.04 -4.79 5.24
C ALA A 226 -8.64 -3.63 4.44
N PHE A 227 -8.76 -2.46 5.08
CA PHE A 227 -9.19 -1.21 4.45
C PHE A 227 -8.01 -0.49 3.81
N TYR A 228 -8.10 -0.27 2.50
CA TYR A 228 -7.08 0.44 1.72
C TYR A 228 -7.40 1.92 1.50
N ASP A 229 -8.43 2.42 2.17
CA ASP A 229 -8.81 3.83 2.13
C ASP A 229 -7.66 4.75 2.54
N ASP A 230 -7.47 5.84 1.80
CA ASP A 230 -6.54 6.90 2.18
C ASP A 230 -7.13 7.79 3.29
N ALA A 231 -8.45 7.79 3.46
CA ALA A 231 -9.18 8.74 4.32
C ALA A 231 -10.41 8.14 5.02
N LEU A 232 -10.29 6.93 5.57
CA LEU A 232 -11.41 6.14 6.10
C LEU A 232 -12.31 6.87 7.12
N LEU A 233 -11.72 7.68 8.00
CA LEU A 233 -12.45 8.35 9.09
C LEU A 233 -13.13 9.67 8.69
N ILE A 234 -12.90 10.17 7.47
CA ILE A 234 -13.57 11.39 7.02
C ILE A 234 -15.08 11.11 6.93
N ASP A 235 -15.88 11.97 7.57
CA ASP A 235 -17.32 11.81 7.75
C ASP A 235 -17.74 10.50 8.45
N LYS A 236 -16.91 10.00 9.38
CA LYS A 236 -17.11 8.72 10.09
C LYS A 236 -18.54 8.49 10.61
N LYS A 237 -19.21 9.54 11.12
CA LYS A 237 -20.57 9.45 11.68
C LYS A 237 -21.61 9.07 10.64
N GLU A 238 -21.53 9.69 9.47
CA GLU A 238 -22.45 9.47 8.36
C GLU A 238 -22.14 8.19 7.58
N TYR A 239 -20.90 7.70 7.66
CA TYR A 239 -20.43 6.60 6.83
C TYR A 239 -19.89 5.40 7.61
N LEU A 240 -18.70 5.53 8.21
CA LEU A 240 -18.01 4.40 8.84
C LEU A 240 -18.86 3.77 9.94
N TYR A 241 -19.60 4.56 10.72
CA TYR A 241 -20.43 4.04 11.80
C TYR A 241 -21.59 3.20 11.26
N GLN A 242 -22.16 3.57 10.11
CA GLN A 242 -23.19 2.77 9.45
C GLN A 242 -22.60 1.46 8.91
N LEU A 243 -21.41 1.52 8.34
CA LEU A 243 -20.68 0.32 7.91
C LEU A 243 -20.39 -0.61 9.08
N CYS A 244 -19.87 -0.07 10.20
CA CYS A 244 -19.58 -0.82 11.42
C CYS A 244 -20.84 -1.47 12.01
N ARG A 245 -21.94 -0.73 12.13
CA ARG A 245 -23.22 -1.28 12.61
C ARG A 245 -23.75 -2.38 11.69
N GLY A 246 -23.63 -2.20 10.38
CA GLY A 246 -23.99 -3.21 9.38
C GLY A 246 -23.16 -4.49 9.54
N SER A 247 -21.84 -4.35 9.69
CA SER A 247 -20.92 -5.46 9.91
C SER A 247 -21.18 -6.19 11.23
N ILE A 248 -21.39 -5.47 12.33
CA ILE A 248 -21.73 -6.06 13.64
C ILE A 248 -23.02 -6.88 13.53
N LYS A 249 -24.05 -6.32 12.87
CA LYS A 249 -25.33 -7.02 12.67
C LYS A 249 -25.17 -8.28 11.83
N ALA A 250 -24.33 -8.25 10.79
CA ALA A 250 -24.16 -9.37 9.87
C ALA A 250 -23.24 -10.48 10.43
N TYR A 251 -22.20 -10.10 11.18
CA TYR A 251 -21.09 -11.01 11.49
C TYR A 251 -20.73 -11.12 12.98
N GLY A 252 -21.22 -10.22 13.83
CA GLY A 252 -20.79 -10.13 15.23
C GLY A 252 -19.27 -9.98 15.33
N GLU A 253 -18.64 -10.81 16.17
CA GLU A 253 -17.18 -10.81 16.38
C GLU A 253 -16.40 -11.71 15.40
N ARG A 254 -17.09 -12.36 14.44
CA ARG A 254 -16.48 -13.34 13.53
C ARG A 254 -15.44 -12.72 12.61
N ILE A 255 -15.63 -11.46 12.22
CA ILE A 255 -14.78 -10.75 11.26
C ILE A 255 -13.95 -9.69 11.98
N ARG A 256 -12.69 -9.57 11.56
CA ARG A 256 -11.72 -8.61 12.09
C ARG A 256 -11.38 -7.59 11.00
N PHE A 257 -11.27 -6.32 11.40
CA PHE A 257 -10.93 -5.24 10.50
C PHE A 257 -9.52 -4.72 10.73
N HIS A 258 -8.86 -4.31 9.66
CA HIS A 258 -7.48 -3.82 9.70
C HIS A 258 -7.33 -2.56 8.87
N THR A 259 -6.62 -1.56 9.42
CA THR A 259 -6.30 -0.33 8.69
C THR A 259 -4.80 -0.30 8.44
N PRO A 260 -4.32 -0.87 7.31
CA PRO A 260 -2.91 -0.81 6.98
C PRO A 260 -2.40 0.60 6.71
N ASN A 261 -3.28 1.46 6.21
CA ASN A 261 -3.07 2.88 6.03
C ASN A 261 -3.31 3.61 7.35
N GLY A 262 -2.64 4.75 7.53
CA GLY A 262 -2.80 5.55 8.74
C GLY A 262 -4.17 6.22 8.80
N LEU A 263 -4.81 6.14 9.96
CA LEU A 263 -6.02 6.87 10.30
C LEU A 263 -5.65 8.28 10.74
N HIS A 264 -6.41 9.26 10.25
CA HIS A 264 -6.24 10.66 10.63
C HIS A 264 -6.58 10.83 12.11
N VAL A 265 -5.56 11.13 12.94
CA VAL A 265 -5.70 11.21 14.40
C VAL A 265 -6.71 12.25 14.86
N ARG A 266 -6.85 13.34 14.09
CA ARG A 266 -7.86 14.39 14.34
C ARG A 266 -9.29 13.83 14.39
N GLU A 267 -9.56 12.77 13.64
CA GLU A 267 -10.87 12.13 13.52
C GLU A 267 -11.11 11.05 14.58
N ILE A 268 -10.22 10.89 15.56
CA ILE A 268 -10.37 9.88 16.62
C ILE A 268 -10.75 10.58 17.91
N ASP A 269 -12.02 10.44 18.28
CA ASP A 269 -12.61 10.79 19.57
C ASP A 269 -13.07 9.52 20.30
N ASP A 270 -13.63 9.65 21.51
CA ASP A 270 -14.08 8.51 22.32
C ASP A 270 -15.13 7.67 21.59
N GLU A 271 -16.12 8.31 20.95
CA GLU A 271 -17.16 7.62 20.17
C GLU A 271 -16.57 6.83 18.99
N CYS A 272 -15.59 7.40 18.28
CA CYS A 272 -14.90 6.70 17.20
C CYS A 272 -14.09 5.52 17.72
N ALA A 273 -13.37 5.70 18.83
CA ALA A 273 -12.55 4.64 19.43
C ALA A 273 -13.41 3.46 19.89
N GLU A 274 -14.55 3.73 20.54
CA GLU A 274 -15.54 2.73 20.92
C GLU A 274 -16.12 2.01 19.70
N MET A 275 -16.49 2.75 18.65
CA MET A 275 -17.00 2.17 17.41
C MET A 275 -15.98 1.25 16.73
N LEU A 276 -14.72 1.69 16.62
CA LEU A 276 -13.63 0.87 16.06
C LEU A 276 -13.44 -0.41 16.88
N LYS A 277 -13.40 -0.30 18.21
CA LYS A 277 -13.22 -1.47 19.09
C LYS A 277 -14.39 -2.45 18.98
N GLY A 278 -15.61 -1.95 19.12
CA GLY A 278 -16.84 -2.74 19.14
C GLY A 278 -17.17 -3.40 17.79
N SER A 279 -16.66 -2.86 16.68
CA SER A 279 -16.82 -3.45 15.35
C SER A 279 -15.72 -4.43 14.95
N GLY A 280 -14.71 -4.64 15.81
CA GLY A 280 -13.69 -5.65 15.57
C GLY A 280 -12.43 -5.16 14.85
N PHE A 281 -12.14 -3.85 14.81
CA PHE A 281 -10.84 -3.39 14.32
C PHE A 281 -9.72 -3.89 15.25
N LYS A 282 -8.76 -4.62 14.69
CA LYS A 282 -7.62 -5.20 15.43
C LYS A 282 -6.31 -4.49 15.16
N THR A 283 -6.10 -4.04 13.93
CA THR A 283 -4.92 -3.25 13.58
C THR A 283 -5.34 -1.81 13.36
N ILE A 284 -4.88 -0.93 14.24
CA ILE A 284 -5.04 0.51 14.13
C ILE A 284 -3.67 1.11 13.81
N ARG A 285 -3.59 1.81 12.68
CA ARG A 285 -2.42 2.62 12.36
C ARG A 285 -2.82 4.08 12.40
N LEU A 286 -2.01 4.90 13.04
CA LEU A 286 -2.26 6.33 13.23
C LEU A 286 -1.31 7.12 12.35
N SER A 287 -1.82 8.10 11.61
CA SER A 287 -1.00 9.04 10.85
C SER A 287 -0.76 10.30 11.69
N LEU A 288 0.46 10.42 12.22
CA LEU A 288 0.98 11.63 12.86
C LEU A 288 1.97 12.34 11.95
N GLU A 289 2.85 11.57 11.30
CA GLU A 289 3.89 12.01 10.37
C GLU A 289 5.00 12.82 11.04
N SER A 290 4.68 13.95 11.67
CA SER A 290 5.62 14.79 12.44
C SER A 290 4.86 15.72 13.40
N ILE A 291 5.48 16.08 14.53
CA ILE A 291 4.98 17.17 15.41
C ILE A 291 5.67 18.51 15.15
N ASP A 292 6.63 18.54 14.23
CA ASP A 292 7.37 19.74 13.88
C ASP A 292 6.49 20.66 13.01
N PRO A 293 6.22 21.90 13.46
CA PRO A 293 5.37 22.83 12.73
C PRO A 293 5.92 23.23 11.35
N LYS A 294 7.22 23.02 11.09
CA LYS A 294 7.81 23.29 9.76
C LYS A 294 7.51 22.18 8.75
N ILE A 295 7.17 20.99 9.23
CA ILE A 295 6.91 19.79 8.43
C ILE A 295 5.43 19.45 8.39
N SER A 296 4.73 19.66 9.50
CA SER A 296 3.30 19.42 9.62
C SER A 296 2.51 20.47 8.84
N ASP A 297 1.70 20.03 7.87
CA ASP A 297 0.69 20.86 7.17
C ASP A 297 -0.40 21.40 8.13
N ALA A 298 -0.48 20.90 9.37
CA ALA A 298 -1.40 21.42 10.38
C ALA A 298 -0.96 22.81 10.88
N SER A 299 -1.91 23.72 10.94
CA SER A 299 -1.81 25.04 11.55
C SER A 299 -1.36 24.92 13.03
N SER A 300 -0.05 25.07 13.24
CA SER A 300 0.71 24.93 14.49
C SER A 300 0.87 23.50 15.04
N GLY A 301 2.12 23.08 15.26
CA GLY A 301 2.46 21.76 15.82
C GLY A 301 1.90 21.48 17.22
N LYS A 302 1.43 22.52 17.95
CA LYS A 302 0.70 22.37 19.21
C LYS A 302 -0.64 21.65 19.01
N VAL A 303 -1.37 21.98 17.94
CA VAL A 303 -2.63 21.32 17.59
C VAL A 303 -2.40 19.84 17.27
N ALA A 304 -1.37 19.53 16.48
CA ALA A 304 -1.03 18.15 16.13
C ALA A 304 -0.73 17.28 17.38
N ARG A 305 -0.03 17.84 18.38
CA ARG A 305 0.24 17.14 19.65
C ARG A 305 -1.03 16.86 20.44
N GLU A 306 -1.88 17.87 20.60
CA GLU A 306 -3.12 17.74 21.38
C GLU A 306 -4.09 16.75 20.72
N GLU A 307 -4.25 16.83 19.39
CA GLU A 307 -5.06 15.89 18.62
C GLU A 307 -4.56 14.45 18.76
N TYR A 308 -3.25 14.24 18.63
CA TYR A 308 -2.65 12.91 18.79
C TYR A 308 -2.83 12.35 20.19
N ALA A 309 -2.50 13.13 21.23
CA ALA A 309 -2.61 12.68 22.61
C ALA A 309 -4.06 12.36 23.01
N ARG A 310 -5.02 13.13 22.48
CA ARG A 310 -6.46 12.83 22.63
C ARG A 310 -6.83 11.52 21.94
N ALA A 311 -6.44 11.34 20.68
CA ALA A 311 -6.74 10.13 19.91
C ALA A 311 -6.23 8.85 20.61
N VAL A 312 -4.97 8.85 21.06
CA VAL A 312 -4.39 7.71 21.78
C VAL A 312 -5.14 7.46 23.08
N ARG A 313 -5.45 8.50 23.87
CA ARG A 313 -6.23 8.36 25.11
C ARG A 313 -7.60 7.72 24.84
N SER A 314 -8.32 8.20 23.84
CA SER A 314 -9.62 7.63 23.44
C SER A 314 -9.51 6.16 23.08
N LEU A 315 -8.49 5.77 22.32
CA LEU A 315 -8.22 4.37 21.96
C LEU A 315 -7.89 3.51 23.19
N LEU A 316 -7.05 4.00 24.10
CA LEU A 316 -6.71 3.29 25.33
C LEU A 316 -7.94 3.10 26.24
N ASN A 317 -8.77 4.14 26.38
CA ASN A 317 -10.02 4.07 27.13
C ASN A 317 -11.02 3.08 26.53
N ALA A 318 -11.08 2.98 25.20
CA ALA A 318 -11.86 1.96 24.49
C ALA A 318 -11.25 0.54 24.60
N GLY A 319 -10.11 0.38 25.30
CA GLY A 319 -9.50 -0.92 25.57
C GLY A 319 -8.51 -1.40 24.53
N TYR A 320 -7.99 -0.52 23.66
CA TYR A 320 -6.77 -0.82 22.91
C TYR A 320 -5.55 -0.76 23.83
N SER A 321 -4.51 -1.52 23.50
CA SER A 321 -3.21 -1.41 24.15
C SER A 321 -2.35 -0.35 23.44
N GLY A 322 -1.33 0.17 24.13
CA GLY A 322 -0.36 1.06 23.48
C GLY A 322 0.38 0.42 22.30
N THR A 323 0.49 -0.92 22.27
CA THR A 323 1.05 -1.65 21.12
C THR A 323 0.10 -1.73 19.93
N ASP A 324 -1.21 -1.60 20.14
CA ASP A 324 -2.20 -1.55 19.07
C ASP A 324 -2.24 -0.17 18.40
N CYS A 325 -1.78 0.87 19.09
CA CYS A 325 -1.72 2.25 18.61
C CYS A 325 -0.40 2.51 17.83
N GLU A 326 -0.13 1.71 16.79
CA GLU A 326 1.05 1.93 15.94
C GLU A 326 0.92 3.28 15.21
N THR A 327 1.89 4.16 15.38
CA THR A 327 1.84 5.53 14.86
C THR A 327 2.94 5.74 13.83
N TYR A 328 2.53 6.03 12.60
CA TYR A 328 3.44 6.38 11.54
C TYR A 328 4.07 7.75 11.81
N ILE A 329 5.41 7.75 11.78
CA ILE A 329 6.26 8.93 11.82
C ILE A 329 7.08 8.90 10.54
N LEU A 330 6.95 9.95 9.73
CA LEU A 330 7.67 10.10 8.49
C LEU A 330 9.07 10.63 8.80
N LEU A 331 10.09 10.03 8.19
CA LEU A 331 11.48 10.46 8.32
C LEU A 331 12.11 10.68 6.96
N GLY A 332 13.06 11.61 6.91
CA GLY A 332 13.87 11.88 5.73
C GLY A 332 13.19 12.77 4.70
N LEU A 333 12.16 13.52 5.10
CA LEU A 333 11.57 14.56 4.26
C LEU A 333 12.60 15.68 3.94
N PRO A 334 12.51 16.34 2.77
CA PRO A 334 13.30 17.53 2.48
C PRO A 334 13.17 18.60 3.58
N GLY A 335 14.29 19.06 4.13
CA GLY A 335 14.34 20.06 5.20
C GLY A 335 14.00 19.55 6.62
N GLN A 336 13.69 18.27 6.81
CA GLN A 336 13.40 17.70 8.13
C GLN A 336 14.71 17.38 8.87
N SER A 337 14.83 17.85 10.12
CA SER A 337 15.97 17.50 10.97
C SER A 337 15.77 16.15 11.66
N ILE A 338 16.86 15.42 11.89
CA ILE A 338 16.85 14.16 12.64
C ILE A 338 16.36 14.38 14.08
N ASP A 339 16.71 15.51 14.71
CA ASP A 339 16.25 15.85 16.06
C ASP A 339 14.73 16.00 16.15
N SER A 340 14.11 16.55 15.11
CA SER A 340 12.66 16.64 14.96
C SER A 340 11.99 15.26 14.89
N VAL A 341 12.62 14.30 14.18
CA VAL A 341 12.18 12.89 14.19
C VAL A 341 12.35 12.28 15.58
N LYS A 342 13.50 12.46 16.25
CA LYS A 342 13.76 11.96 17.62
C LYS A 342 12.74 12.52 18.61
N GLU A 343 12.40 13.80 18.52
CA GLU A 343 11.39 14.44 19.35
C GLU A 343 9.99 13.83 19.11
N THR A 344 9.63 13.63 17.85
CA THR A 344 8.36 12.97 17.48
C THR A 344 8.27 11.56 18.05
N VAL A 345 9.35 10.77 17.97
CA VAL A 345 9.41 9.41 18.54
C VAL A 345 9.22 9.43 20.06
N ARG A 346 9.90 10.34 20.77
CA ARG A 346 9.74 10.46 22.24
C ARG A 346 8.32 10.88 22.61
N PHE A 347 7.73 11.80 21.87
CA PHE A 347 6.37 12.28 22.10
C PHE A 347 5.32 11.17 21.89
N VAL A 348 5.48 10.34 20.87
CA VAL A 348 4.58 9.19 20.63
C VAL A 348 4.64 8.20 21.80
N HIS A 349 5.85 7.84 22.25
CA HIS A 349 6.01 6.98 23.43
C HIS A 349 5.38 7.58 24.69
N SER A 350 5.65 8.86 24.98
CA SER A 350 5.13 9.52 26.19
C SER A 350 3.61 9.68 26.18
N SER A 351 2.99 9.66 25.00
CA SER A 351 1.53 9.69 24.84
C SER A 351 0.90 8.29 24.91
N GLY A 352 1.71 7.22 25.02
CA GLY A 352 1.24 5.83 25.12
C GLY A 352 1.10 5.09 23.80
N GLY A 353 1.46 5.71 22.67
CA GLY A 353 1.47 5.08 21.36
C GLY A 353 2.76 4.31 21.07
N LYS A 354 2.77 3.55 19.97
CA LYS A 354 3.96 2.83 19.51
C LYS A 354 4.51 3.46 18.24
N PRO A 355 5.71 4.07 18.25
CA PRO A 355 6.28 4.66 17.05
C PRO A 355 6.54 3.61 15.97
N LYS A 356 6.23 3.98 14.74
CA LYS A 356 6.53 3.21 13.53
C LYS A 356 7.09 4.13 12.47
N LEU A 357 8.38 4.00 12.22
CA LEU A 357 9.07 4.81 11.24
C LEU A 357 8.66 4.43 9.82
N ALA A 358 8.23 5.42 9.05
CA ALA A 358 8.02 5.36 7.61
C ALA A 358 9.11 6.18 6.94
N GLU A 359 9.91 5.56 6.09
CA GLU A 359 10.98 6.24 5.35
C GLU A 359 10.38 6.98 4.14
N PHE A 360 10.81 8.22 3.92
CA PHE A 360 10.35 9.03 2.80
C PHE A 360 10.72 8.40 1.45
N SER A 361 9.75 8.40 0.54
CA SER A 361 9.93 8.10 -0.88
C SER A 361 9.69 9.39 -1.67
N PRO A 362 10.60 9.83 -2.54
CA PRO A 362 10.32 10.94 -3.43
C PRO A 362 9.36 10.46 -4.52
N ILE A 363 8.06 10.68 -4.32
CA ILE A 363 7.02 10.22 -5.26
C ILE A 363 6.79 11.26 -6.36
N PRO A 364 6.97 10.91 -7.66
CA PRO A 364 6.83 11.86 -8.76
C PRO A 364 5.55 12.69 -8.76
N GLY A 365 5.71 13.99 -9.03
CA GLY A 365 4.61 14.96 -9.10
C GLY A 365 4.15 15.52 -7.76
N THR A 366 4.67 15.02 -6.64
CA THR A 366 4.42 15.61 -5.31
C THR A 366 5.32 16.83 -5.07
N THR A 367 4.92 17.72 -4.16
CA THR A 367 5.73 18.90 -3.79
C THR A 367 7.08 18.46 -3.22
N SER A 368 7.09 17.48 -2.31
CA SER A 368 8.32 16.97 -1.70
C SER A 368 9.24 16.30 -2.73
N PHE A 369 8.69 15.67 -3.77
CA PHE A 369 9.50 15.17 -4.89
C PHE A 369 10.17 16.31 -5.66
N ASN A 370 9.45 17.39 -5.96
CA ASN A 370 10.03 18.52 -6.68
C ASN A 370 11.19 19.14 -5.90
N MET A 371 11.04 19.32 -4.59
CA MET A 371 12.12 19.80 -3.71
C MET A 371 13.33 18.84 -3.73
N ALA A 372 13.09 17.53 -3.57
CA ALA A 372 14.15 16.54 -3.64
C ALA A 372 14.86 16.52 -5.02
N ALA A 373 14.11 16.73 -6.09
CA ALA A 373 14.62 16.70 -7.46
C ALA A 373 15.28 18.01 -7.92
N GLU A 374 15.19 19.08 -7.12
CA GLU A 374 16.03 20.27 -7.27
C GLU A 374 17.47 19.98 -6.81
N GLU A 375 17.62 19.21 -5.73
CA GLU A 375 18.92 18.77 -5.21
C GLU A 375 19.49 17.57 -5.99
N MET A 376 18.63 16.66 -6.44
CA MET A 376 18.99 15.44 -7.17
C MET A 376 18.15 15.27 -8.46
N PRO A 377 18.53 15.91 -9.57
CA PRO A 377 17.77 15.87 -10.82
C PRO A 377 17.53 14.48 -11.40
N GLU A 378 18.39 13.50 -11.10
CA GLU A 378 18.30 12.10 -11.54
C GLU A 378 17.02 11.40 -11.08
N LEU A 379 16.39 11.89 -10.00
CA LEU A 379 15.07 11.43 -9.54
C LEU A 379 14.00 11.54 -10.63
N LYS A 380 14.16 12.45 -11.61
CA LYS A 380 13.18 12.64 -12.69
C LYS A 380 13.23 11.52 -13.73
N THR A 381 14.34 10.78 -13.82
CA THR A 381 14.58 9.83 -14.91
C THR A 381 14.80 8.40 -14.43
N GLU A 382 15.23 8.18 -13.19
CA GLU A 382 15.50 6.85 -12.64
C GLU A 382 14.58 6.52 -11.44
N PRO A 383 13.48 5.77 -11.65
CA PRO A 383 12.55 5.45 -10.58
C PRO A 383 13.11 4.58 -9.47
N LEU A 384 14.24 3.87 -9.66
CA LEU A 384 14.91 3.17 -8.57
C LEU A 384 15.33 4.14 -7.45
N LEU A 385 15.63 5.39 -7.80
CA LEU A 385 15.99 6.40 -6.81
C LEU A 385 14.82 6.80 -5.89
N HIS A 386 13.60 6.34 -6.18
CA HIS A 386 12.43 6.54 -5.31
C HIS A 386 12.33 5.53 -4.16
N ASN A 387 13.20 4.53 -4.09
CA ASN A 387 13.08 3.44 -3.13
C ASN A 387 13.23 3.94 -1.68
N ASN A 388 12.12 3.90 -0.93
CA ASN A 388 12.08 4.39 0.45
C ASN A 388 13.06 3.68 1.39
N SER A 389 13.35 2.39 1.16
CA SER A 389 14.20 1.60 2.03
C SER A 389 15.65 2.08 2.03
N VAL A 390 16.05 2.83 1.01
CA VAL A 390 17.43 3.27 0.82
C VAL A 390 17.56 4.75 0.46
N TYR A 391 16.44 5.44 0.18
CA TYR A 391 16.48 6.83 -0.25
C TYR A 391 17.21 7.70 0.76
N SER A 392 16.70 7.78 1.99
CA SER A 392 17.27 8.64 3.03
C SER A 392 18.69 8.23 3.44
N SER A 393 18.95 6.92 3.50
CA SER A 393 20.21 6.39 4.06
C SER A 393 21.37 6.26 3.09
N TRP A 394 21.10 6.07 1.80
CA TRP A 394 22.12 5.78 0.80
C TRP A 394 22.05 6.65 -0.44
N ILE A 395 20.86 7.11 -0.83
CA ILE A 395 20.68 7.85 -2.08
C ILE A 395 20.84 9.34 -1.82
N SER A 396 19.94 9.96 -1.03
CA SER A 396 20.10 11.35 -0.62
C SER A 396 21.18 11.51 0.45
N GLY A 397 21.38 10.48 1.29
CA GLY A 397 22.34 10.53 2.40
C GLY A 397 21.99 11.58 3.46
N ASN A 398 20.73 12.03 3.52
CA ASN A 398 20.29 13.02 4.51
C ASN A 398 20.20 12.46 5.94
N ILE A 399 20.28 11.13 6.09
CA ILE A 399 20.37 10.42 7.37
C ILE A 399 21.40 9.31 7.17
N SER A 400 22.43 9.18 8.00
CA SER A 400 23.36 8.05 7.87
C SER A 400 22.69 6.71 8.20
N PRO A 401 23.18 5.57 7.68
CA PRO A 401 22.68 4.24 8.06
C PRO A 401 22.69 3.99 9.57
N GLU A 402 23.70 4.50 10.26
CA GLU A 402 23.85 4.41 11.72
C GLU A 402 22.77 5.22 12.43
N GLU A 403 22.55 6.48 12.05
CA GLU A 403 21.48 7.33 12.62
C GLU A 403 20.09 6.75 12.35
N LEU A 404 19.86 6.20 11.15
CA LEU A 404 18.61 5.53 10.82
C LEU A 404 18.38 4.30 11.72
N GLN A 405 19.44 3.54 12.00
CA GLN A 405 19.36 2.40 12.90
C GLN A 405 19.10 2.84 14.35
N GLU A 406 19.73 3.92 14.82
CA GLU A 406 19.45 4.51 16.14
C GLU A 406 17.98 4.93 16.26
N LEU A 407 17.43 5.61 15.25
CA LEU A 407 16.02 5.99 15.20
C LEU A 407 15.10 4.76 15.26
N LYS A 408 15.43 3.71 14.50
CA LYS A 408 14.68 2.44 14.51
C LYS A 408 14.73 1.77 15.88
N ASP A 409 15.87 1.83 16.56
CA ASP A 409 16.02 1.28 17.91
C ASP A 409 15.24 2.09 18.94
N MET A 410 15.28 3.43 18.86
CA MET A 410 14.46 4.33 19.67
C MET A 410 12.96 4.06 19.49
N ALA A 411 12.50 3.83 18.27
CA ALA A 411 11.10 3.51 17.98
C ALA A 411 10.67 2.16 18.59
N ARG A 412 11.59 1.20 18.70
CA ARG A 412 11.31 -0.15 19.25
C ARG A 412 11.37 -0.21 20.78
N ARG A 413 12.32 0.50 21.39
CA ARG A 413 12.50 0.51 22.86
C ARG A 413 11.42 1.39 23.47
N ARG A 414 10.65 0.86 24.43
CA ARG A 414 9.87 1.72 25.34
C ARG A 414 10.89 2.41 26.24
N CYS A 415 10.99 3.73 26.13
CA CYS A 415 11.75 4.55 27.08
C CYS A 415 11.08 4.53 28.45
#